data_AF-A0AAX6BDK7-F1
#
_entry.id   AF-A0AAX6BDK7-F1
#
_cell.length_a   1.000
_cell.length_b   1.000
_cell.length_c   1.000
_cell.angle_alpha   90.00
_cell.angle_beta   90.00
_cell.angle_gamma   90.00
#
_symmetry.space_group_name_H-M   'P 1'
#
loop_
_entity.id
_entity.type
_entity.pdbx_description
1 polymer ?
#
loop_
_entity_poly.entity_id
_entity_poly.type
_entity_poly.pdbx_seq_one_letter_code
_entity_poly.pdbx_strand_id
1 'polypeptide(L)'
;MFPIHFIECVTKYHGGEPSADGFNVGKRECSFYHLLSFNQEKKDYILNVYHDIKYQLVDGICPFGDDIADNHVCFDYRSNSQRPLIVFIDHELAYENPESGMFFVAHSFEEFINGLYEEE
;
A
#
# COMPACT_ATOMS: atom_id res chain seq x y z
N MET A 1 -5.28 14.16 -1.57
CA MET A 1 -6.46 13.86 -0.70
C MET A 1 -6.65 12.37 -0.79
N PHE A 2 -6.94 11.67 0.32
CA PHE A 2 -7.15 10.24 0.26
C PHE A 2 -8.47 9.90 -0.48
N PRO A 3 -8.55 8.76 -1.20
CA PRO A 3 -9.79 8.29 -1.82
C PRO A 3 -10.89 8.05 -0.78
N ILE A 4 -12.16 8.33 -1.14
CA ILE A 4 -13.29 8.21 -0.21
C ILE A 4 -13.44 6.79 0.36
N HIS A 5 -13.33 5.77 -0.48
CA HIS A 5 -13.45 4.37 -0.04
C HIS A 5 -12.33 3.95 0.91
N PHE A 6 -11.14 4.55 0.77
CA PHE A 6 -10.07 4.34 1.74
C PHE A 6 -10.42 4.98 3.09
N ILE A 7 -10.89 6.24 3.09
CA ILE A 7 -11.28 6.96 4.32
C ILE A 7 -12.39 6.19 5.07
N GLU A 8 -13.42 5.72 4.35
CA GLU A 8 -14.50 4.91 4.91
C GLU A 8 -13.98 3.62 5.54
N CYS A 9 -13.06 2.93 4.86
CA CYS A 9 -12.45 1.70 5.35
C CYS A 9 -11.63 1.93 6.63
N VAL A 10 -10.66 2.86 6.62
CA VAL A 10 -9.79 3.09 7.78
C VAL A 10 -10.54 3.68 8.98
N THR A 11 -11.65 4.38 8.76
CA THR A 11 -12.53 4.85 9.84
C THR A 11 -13.20 3.68 10.56
N LYS A 12 -13.54 2.61 9.84
CA LYS A 12 -14.22 1.44 10.38
C LYS A 12 -13.26 0.36 10.89
N TYR A 13 -12.11 0.22 10.24
CA TYR A 13 -11.15 -0.88 10.42
C TYR A 13 -9.73 -0.36 10.66
N HIS A 14 -9.57 0.71 11.45
CA HIS A 14 -8.27 1.36 11.72
C HIS A 14 -7.17 0.34 12.05
N GLY A 15 -6.18 0.23 11.17
CA GLY A 15 -5.04 -0.68 11.37
C GLY A 15 -5.39 -2.16 11.19
N GLY A 16 -6.51 -2.45 10.55
CA GLY A 16 -7.04 -3.80 10.41
C GLY A 16 -6.28 -4.64 9.40
N GLU A 17 -6.34 -5.95 9.64
CA GLU A 17 -5.84 -7.01 8.77
C GLU A 17 -7.06 -7.65 8.06
N PRO A 18 -7.03 -7.83 6.73
CA PRO A 18 -8.11 -8.51 6.04
C PRO A 18 -8.04 -10.03 6.30
N SER A 19 -9.18 -10.72 6.24
CA SER A 19 -9.20 -12.19 6.35
C SER A 19 -8.72 -12.90 5.09
N ALA A 20 -8.93 -12.27 3.94
CA ALA A 20 -8.37 -12.66 2.65
C ALA A 20 -7.29 -11.61 2.33
N ASP A 21 -6.04 -12.03 2.27
CA ASP A 21 -4.87 -11.15 2.16
C ASP A 21 -4.06 -11.39 0.88
N GLY A 22 -4.27 -12.50 0.18
CA GLY A 22 -3.58 -12.81 -1.07
C GLY A 22 -3.88 -11.81 -2.20
N PHE A 23 -2.85 -11.37 -2.91
CA PHE A 23 -2.94 -10.58 -4.14
C PHE A 23 -1.75 -10.85 -5.07
N ASN A 24 -1.91 -10.50 -6.34
CA ASN A 24 -0.87 -10.74 -7.35
C ASN A 24 -0.17 -9.45 -7.79
N VAL A 25 1.16 -9.48 -7.79
CA VAL A 25 2.02 -8.51 -8.46
C VAL A 25 2.64 -9.19 -9.70
N GLY A 26 1.96 -9.04 -10.84
CA GLY A 26 2.33 -9.75 -12.06
C GLY A 26 2.13 -11.27 -11.94
N LYS A 27 3.22 -12.02 -11.75
CA LYS A 27 3.19 -13.48 -11.52
C LYS A 27 3.56 -13.86 -10.08
N ARG A 28 3.84 -12.88 -9.23
CA ARG A 28 4.24 -13.08 -7.85
C ARG A 28 3.02 -12.94 -6.96
N GLU A 29 2.80 -13.94 -6.13
CA GLU A 29 1.82 -13.90 -5.05
C GLU A 29 2.40 -13.14 -3.86
N CYS A 30 1.59 -12.28 -3.24
CA CYS A 30 1.92 -11.44 -2.11
C CYS A 30 0.74 -11.44 -1.12
N SER A 31 1.00 -11.16 0.15
CA SER A 31 -0.04 -11.17 1.19
C SER A 31 -0.12 -9.79 1.85
N PHE A 32 -1.26 -9.12 1.70
CA PHE A 32 -1.54 -7.79 2.24
C PHE A 32 -1.82 -7.90 3.74
N TYR A 33 -0.84 -7.51 4.55
CA TYR A 33 -0.85 -7.78 5.97
C TYR A 33 -1.82 -6.87 6.72
N HIS A 34 -1.61 -5.55 6.68
CA HIS A 34 -2.45 -4.62 7.43
C HIS A 34 -2.48 -3.21 6.82
N LEU A 35 -3.51 -2.45 7.17
CA LEU A 35 -3.58 -1.01 6.94
C LEU A 35 -2.64 -0.26 7.89
N LEU A 36 -1.92 0.74 7.41
CA LEU A 36 -1.13 1.61 8.26
C LEU A 36 -2.03 2.44 9.20
N SER A 37 -1.56 2.64 10.42
CA SER A 37 -2.30 3.33 11.46
C SER A 37 -2.27 4.86 11.29
N PHE A 38 -3.38 5.52 11.66
CA PHE A 38 -3.45 6.97 11.82
C PHE A 38 -3.15 7.45 13.25
N ASN A 39 -2.87 6.53 14.18
CA ASN A 39 -2.52 6.85 15.55
C ASN A 39 -1.01 7.12 15.68
N GLN A 40 -0.65 8.35 16.07
CA GLN A 40 0.74 8.82 16.20
C GLN A 40 1.58 8.05 17.23
N GLU A 41 0.95 7.36 18.18
CA GLU A 41 1.64 6.56 19.20
C GLU A 41 2.02 5.16 18.69
N LYS A 42 1.52 4.76 17.51
CA LYS A 42 1.78 3.46 16.92
C LYS A 42 3.05 3.49 16.07
N LYS A 43 3.75 2.35 16.01
CA LYS A 43 4.99 2.23 15.22
C LYS A 43 4.70 2.35 13.73
N ASP A 44 3.66 1.68 13.28
CA ASP A 44 3.05 1.70 11.95
C ASP A 44 2.24 2.98 11.68
N TYR A 45 2.52 4.08 12.39
CA TYR A 45 1.90 5.36 12.08
C TYR A 45 2.29 5.77 10.66
N ILE A 46 1.29 6.01 9.80
CA ILE A 46 1.46 6.23 8.36
C ILE A 46 2.50 7.30 8.00
N LEU A 47 2.63 8.39 8.78
CA LEU A 47 3.65 9.41 8.52
C LEU A 47 5.05 8.98 8.96
N ASN A 48 5.18 8.15 10.00
CA ASN A 48 6.48 7.59 10.38
C ASN A 48 6.96 6.65 9.27
N VAL A 49 6.12 5.71 8.86
CA VAL A 49 6.42 4.78 7.76
C VAL A 49 6.78 5.53 6.49
N TYR A 50 5.97 6.52 6.08
CA TYR A 50 6.28 7.36 4.91
C TYR A 50 7.66 8.01 4.99
N HIS A 51 8.05 8.55 6.15
CA HIS A 51 9.37 9.16 6.32
C HIS A 51 10.50 8.14 6.32
N ASP A 52 10.28 6.98 6.94
CA ASP A 52 11.27 5.91 7.04
C ASP A 52 11.61 5.36 5.65
N ILE A 53 10.61 5.16 4.78
CA ILE A 53 10.83 4.61 3.44
C ILE A 53 10.99 5.66 2.35
N LYS A 54 11.00 6.96 2.69
CA LYS A 54 10.98 8.05 1.70
C LYS A 54 12.06 7.95 0.64
N TYR A 55 13.24 7.43 0.99
CA TYR A 55 14.36 7.26 0.08
C TYR A 55 14.14 6.17 -1.00
N GLN A 56 13.19 5.26 -0.77
CA GLN A 56 12.76 4.21 -1.69
C GLN A 56 11.57 4.64 -2.55
N LEU A 57 10.96 5.80 -2.28
CA LEU A 57 9.75 6.24 -2.95
C LEU A 57 10.06 7.22 -4.08
N VAL A 58 9.36 7.05 -5.19
CA VAL A 58 9.22 8.10 -6.20
C VAL A 58 8.31 9.21 -5.65
N ASP A 59 8.59 10.46 -6.00
CA ASP A 59 7.73 11.59 -5.61
C ASP A 59 6.27 11.37 -6.04
N GLY A 60 5.34 11.57 -5.11
CA GLY A 60 3.91 11.35 -5.34
C GLY A 60 3.41 9.94 -4.98
N ILE A 61 4.28 9.07 -4.48
CA ILE A 61 3.90 7.77 -3.90
C ILE A 61 3.69 7.93 -2.39
N CYS A 62 2.64 7.29 -1.85
CA CYS A 62 2.31 7.33 -0.43
C CYS A 62 1.82 5.95 0.07
N PRO A 63 2.48 5.34 1.08
CA PRO A 63 2.09 4.03 1.59
C PRO A 63 0.76 4.11 2.35
N PHE A 64 -0.01 3.03 2.31
CA PHE A 64 -1.24 2.91 3.10
C PHE A 64 -1.40 1.56 3.79
N GLY A 65 -0.58 0.58 3.47
CA GLY A 65 -0.54 -0.71 4.13
C GLY A 65 0.72 -1.48 3.76
N ASP A 66 0.99 -2.51 4.56
CA ASP A 66 2.19 -3.32 4.45
C ASP A 66 1.85 -4.72 3.96
N ASP A 67 2.82 -5.37 3.32
CA ASP A 67 2.81 -6.82 3.15
C ASP A 67 3.56 -7.51 4.31
N ILE A 68 3.56 -8.84 4.30
CA ILE A 68 4.24 -9.64 5.33
C ILE A 68 5.78 -9.61 5.24
N ALA A 69 6.34 -9.04 4.18
CA ALA A 69 7.75 -9.12 3.80
C ALA A 69 8.42 -7.74 3.72
N ASP A 70 7.96 -6.79 4.55
CA ASP A 70 8.49 -5.42 4.67
C ASP A 70 8.39 -4.60 3.36
N ASN A 71 7.47 -4.97 2.47
CA ASN A 71 7.10 -4.19 1.30
C ASN A 71 5.82 -3.41 1.58
N HIS A 72 5.54 -2.43 0.72
CA HIS A 72 4.43 -1.51 0.94
C HIS A 72 3.47 -1.45 -0.23
N VAL A 73 2.17 -1.48 0.09
CA VAL A 73 1.11 -1.12 -0.85
C VAL A 73 0.85 0.38 -0.74
N CYS A 74 0.96 1.06 -1.87
CA CYS A 74 1.00 2.51 -1.94
C CYS A 74 -0.02 3.07 -2.94
N PHE A 75 -0.43 4.30 -2.69
CA PHE A 75 -1.12 5.14 -3.66
C PHE A 75 -0.10 5.81 -4.59
N ASP A 76 -0.33 5.74 -5.90
CA ASP A 76 0.38 6.54 -6.91
C ASP A 76 -0.47 7.74 -7.35
N TYR A 77 -0.11 8.93 -6.87
CA TYR A 77 -0.79 10.19 -7.20
C TYR A 77 -0.17 10.94 -8.39
N ARG A 78 0.89 10.41 -9.03
CA ARG A 78 1.66 11.15 -10.05
C ARG A 78 0.84 11.54 -11.27
N SER A 79 -0.10 10.69 -11.66
CA SER A 79 -0.98 10.92 -12.82
C SER A 79 -2.31 11.58 -12.45
N ASN A 80 -2.86 11.30 -11.27
CA ASN A 80 -4.15 11.80 -10.84
C ASN A 80 -4.25 11.91 -9.31
N SER A 81 -4.41 13.13 -8.81
CA SER A 81 -4.47 13.40 -7.36
C SER A 81 -5.78 12.98 -6.67
N GLN A 82 -6.84 12.68 -7.45
CA GLN A 82 -8.16 12.30 -6.95
C GLN A 82 -8.45 10.81 -7.12
N ARG A 83 -7.82 10.17 -8.10
CA ARG A 83 -7.96 8.74 -8.40
C ARG A 83 -6.58 8.12 -8.54
N PRO A 84 -5.84 7.98 -7.43
CA PRO A 84 -4.55 7.34 -7.44
C PRO A 84 -4.68 5.87 -7.84
N LEU A 85 -3.68 5.36 -8.55
CA LEU A 85 -3.52 3.93 -8.77
C LEU A 85 -2.97 3.27 -7.50
N ILE A 86 -3.07 1.96 -7.43
CA ILE A 86 -2.44 1.15 -6.38
C ILE A 86 -1.18 0.53 -6.97
N VAL A 87 -0.07 0.76 -6.29
CA VAL A 87 1.24 0.19 -6.63
C VAL A 87 1.82 -0.55 -5.44
N PHE A 88 2.64 -1.54 -5.72
CA PHE A 88 3.43 -2.28 -4.76
C PHE A 88 4.88 -1.81 -4.84
N ILE A 89 5.48 -1.51 -3.69
CA ILE A 89 6.87 -1.10 -3.58
C ILE A 89 7.65 -2.25 -2.95
N ASP A 90 8.44 -2.94 -3.77
CA ASP A 90 9.38 -3.96 -3.34
C ASP A 90 10.59 -3.31 -2.67
N HIS A 91 10.79 -3.59 -1.38
CA HIS A 91 11.81 -2.96 -0.55
C HIS A 91 13.22 -3.11 -1.13
N GLU A 92 13.58 -4.33 -1.54
CA GLU A 92 14.92 -4.67 -2.01
C GLU A 92 15.20 -3.98 -3.35
N LEU A 93 14.26 -4.06 -4.30
CA LEU A 93 14.43 -3.43 -5.61
C LEU A 93 14.37 -1.90 -5.54
N ALA A 94 13.51 -1.35 -4.68
CA ALA A 94 13.37 0.09 -4.50
C ALA A 94 14.57 0.70 -3.76
N TYR A 95 15.25 -0.08 -2.92
CA TYR A 95 16.52 0.31 -2.30
C TYR A 95 17.61 0.57 -3.35
N GLU A 96 17.70 -0.28 -4.39
CA GLU A 96 18.64 -0.08 -5.49
C GLU A 96 18.21 1.07 -6.41
N ASN A 97 16.92 1.08 -6.80
CA ASN A 97 16.33 2.14 -7.62
C ASN A 97 14.81 2.22 -7.38
N PRO A 98 14.29 3.36 -6.88
CA PRO A 98 12.87 3.55 -6.59
C PRO A 98 11.90 3.22 -7.73
N GLU A 99 12.26 3.51 -8.98
CA GLU A 99 11.40 3.24 -10.14
C GLU A 99 11.37 1.75 -10.49
N SER A 100 12.44 0.99 -10.25
CA SER A 100 12.47 -0.45 -10.56
C SER A 100 11.76 -1.31 -9.53
N GLY A 101 11.62 -0.83 -8.29
CA GLY A 101 10.89 -1.54 -7.22
C GLY A 101 9.39 -1.29 -7.21
N MET A 102 8.86 -0.48 -8.13
CA MET A 102 7.45 -0.11 -8.16
C MET A 102 6.67 -0.90 -9.22
N PHE A 103 5.61 -1.56 -8.78
CA PHE A 103 4.79 -2.41 -9.63
C PHE A 103 3.32 -2.02 -9.55
N PHE A 104 2.63 -1.98 -10.68
CA PHE A 104 1.18 -1.75 -10.71
C PHE A 104 0.42 -2.94 -10.12
N VAL A 105 -0.64 -2.65 -9.34
CA VAL A 105 -1.51 -3.65 -8.70
C VAL A 105 -2.97 -3.48 -9.12
N ALA A 106 -3.53 -2.27 -8.98
CA ALA A 106 -4.95 -2.01 -9.26
C ALA A 106 -5.18 -0.55 -9.64
N HIS A 107 -6.31 -0.26 -10.29
CA HIS A 107 -6.67 1.12 -10.67
C HIS A 107 -7.32 1.91 -9.54
N SER A 108 -7.70 1.28 -8.44
CA SER A 108 -8.28 1.94 -7.27
C SER A 108 -8.15 1.12 -5.99
N PHE A 109 -8.33 1.77 -4.83
CA PHE A 109 -8.36 1.10 -3.53
C PHE A 109 -9.47 0.05 -3.44
N GLU A 110 -10.66 0.36 -3.96
CA GLU A 110 -11.81 -0.56 -3.94
C GLU A 110 -11.52 -1.81 -4.78
N GLU A 111 -10.95 -1.62 -5.98
CA GLU A 111 -10.53 -2.74 -6.83
C GLU A 111 -9.48 -3.61 -6.14
N PHE A 112 -8.50 -3.00 -5.46
CA PHE A 112 -7.49 -3.73 -4.71
C PHE A 112 -8.11 -4.56 -3.58
N ILE A 113 -8.91 -3.95 -2.69
CA ILE A 113 -9.51 -4.65 -1.54
C ILE A 113 -10.48 -5.74 -1.99
N ASN A 114 -11.29 -5.50 -3.02
CA ASN A 114 -12.22 -6.51 -3.54
C ASN A 114 -11.52 -7.63 -4.34
N GLY A 115 -10.27 -7.41 -4.75
CA GLY A 115 -9.45 -8.37 -5.47
C GLY A 115 -8.63 -9.30 -4.58
N LEU A 116 -8.64 -9.08 -3.25
CA LEU A 116 -7.96 -9.95 -2.31
C LEU A 116 -8.61 -11.35 -2.27
N TYR A 117 -7.80 -12.39 -2.07
CA TYR A 117 -8.25 -13.78 -2.03
C TYR A 117 -7.58 -14.56 -0.89
N GLU A 118 -8.18 -15.68 -0.47
CA GLU A 118 -7.56 -16.60 0.50
C GLU A 118 -6.49 -17.43 -0.22
N GLU A 119 -5.27 -17.46 0.31
CA GLU A 119 -4.22 -18.35 -0.19
C GLU A 119 -4.63 -19.83 0.03
N GLU A 120 -4.42 -20.69 -0.97
CA GLU A 120 -4.75 -22.13 -0.91
C GLU A 120 -3.76 -22.97 -0.08
#